data_AF-A0A817MGU6-F1
#
_entry.id   AF-A0A817MGU6-F1
#
_cell.length_a   1.000
_cell.length_b   1.000
_cell.length_c   1.000
_cell.angle_alpha   90.00
_cell.angle_beta   90.00
_cell.angle_gamma   90.00
#
_symmetry.space_group_name_H-M   'P 1'
#
loop_
_entity.id
_entity.type
_entity.pdbx_description
1 polymer ?
#
loop_
_entity_poly.entity_id
_entity_poly.type
_entity_poly.pdbx_seq_one_letter_code
_entity_poly.pdbx_strand_id
1 'polypeptide(L)'
;PLVGFIVEFLFGWTKIEELIEDNCDVFYTNIYIQVFNTIFGYALPMLLNVLVIFASVRRVHLTSTLQPAQHYVSAREKYHRSLVIQFLCFYLIWGTLWSPYVIMSQISFSKEYAMYTVLLLSFIQIAFDPIIIAALDVRFWHEWKKIWVPIYNTIFFNRANRRRIQPLTVNPN
;
A
#
# COMPACT_ATOMS: atom_id res chain seq x y z
N PRO A 1 -0.80 -14.09 3.28
CA PRO A 1 0.34 -14.85 2.71
C PRO A 1 0.46 -16.27 3.29
N LEU A 2 0.76 -16.43 4.58
CA LEU A 2 1.00 -17.74 5.22
C LEU A 2 -0.18 -18.73 5.12
N VAL A 3 -1.40 -18.26 5.36
CA VAL A 3 -2.60 -19.12 5.30
C VAL A 3 -2.86 -19.61 3.87
N GLY A 4 -2.69 -18.74 2.87
CA GLY A 4 -2.84 -19.12 1.46
C GLY A 4 -1.81 -20.18 1.06
N PHE A 5 -0.57 -20.01 1.50
CA PHE A 5 0.52 -20.95 1.24
C PHE A 5 0.25 -22.33 1.87
N ILE A 6 -0.22 -22.36 3.12
CA ILE A 6 -0.58 -23.62 3.80
C ILE A 6 -1.70 -24.35 3.04
N VAL A 7 -2.70 -23.60 2.57
CA VAL A 7 -3.81 -24.16 1.79
C VAL A 7 -3.29 -24.74 0.47
N GLU A 8 -2.49 -23.98 -0.28
CA GLU A 8 -1.91 -24.44 -1.55
C GLU A 8 -1.05 -25.69 -1.39
N PHE A 9 -0.27 -25.76 -0.29
CA PHE A 9 0.53 -26.94 0.02
C PHE A 9 -0.34 -28.15 0.38
N LEU A 10 -1.39 -27.97 1.21
CA LEU A 10 -2.31 -29.04 1.59
C LEU A 10 -3.10 -29.60 0.40
N PHE A 11 -3.41 -28.77 -0.60
CA PHE A 11 -4.06 -29.19 -1.83
C PHE A 11 -3.09 -29.73 -2.89
N GLY A 12 -1.79 -29.79 -2.61
CA GLY A 12 -0.76 -30.27 -3.54
C GLY A 12 -0.58 -29.36 -4.77
N TRP A 13 -0.91 -28.09 -4.63
CA TRP A 13 -0.81 -27.10 -5.70
C TRP A 13 0.60 -26.53 -5.85
N THR A 14 1.37 -26.60 -4.77
CA THR A 14 2.77 -26.18 -4.72
C THR A 14 3.66 -27.34 -4.27
N LYS A 15 4.88 -27.37 -4.80
CA LYS A 15 5.96 -28.28 -4.41
C LYS A 15 7.16 -27.46 -4.00
N ILE A 16 7.91 -27.96 -3.03
CA ILE A 16 9.19 -27.37 -2.63
C ILE A 16 10.27 -28.17 -3.37
N GLU A 17 11.03 -27.50 -4.23
CA GLU A 17 12.19 -28.10 -4.87
C GLU A 17 13.46 -27.43 -4.36
N GLU A 18 14.45 -28.25 -4.05
CA GLU A 18 15.77 -27.79 -3.63
C GLU A 18 16.54 -27.35 -4.88
N LEU A 19 16.86 -26.06 -4.97
CA LEU A 19 17.79 -25.54 -5.95
C LEU A 19 19.22 -25.79 -5.47
N ILE A 20 20.15 -25.89 -6.42
CA ILE A 20 21.58 -26.05 -6.14
C ILE A 20 22.04 -24.86 -5.27
N GLU A 21 22.69 -25.15 -4.13
CA GLU A 21 23.12 -24.22 -3.07
C GLU A 21 22.10 -23.93 -1.93
N ASP A 22 21.53 -24.96 -1.30
CA ASP A 22 20.72 -24.87 -0.05
C ASP A 22 19.47 -23.96 -0.11
N ASN A 23 19.10 -23.47 -1.29
CA ASN A 23 17.94 -22.62 -1.50
C ASN A 23 16.73 -23.49 -1.86
N CYS A 24 15.73 -23.52 -0.96
CA CYS A 24 14.44 -24.14 -1.25
C CYS A 24 13.51 -23.12 -1.91
N ASP A 25 13.08 -23.41 -3.14
CA ASP A 25 12.09 -22.59 -3.84
C ASP A 25 10.76 -23.32 -4.00
N VAL A 26 9.70 -22.52 -4.08
CA VAL A 26 8.33 -23.02 -4.18
C VAL A 26 7.87 -22.91 -5.62
N PHE A 27 7.52 -24.04 -6.20
CA PHE A 27 7.04 -24.15 -7.56
C PHE A 27 5.60 -24.61 -7.59
N TYR A 28 4.82 -24.11 -8.53
CA TYR A 28 3.50 -24.68 -8.80
C TYR A 28 3.65 -26.06 -9.44
N THR A 29 2.80 -27.00 -9.03
CA THR A 29 2.80 -28.35 -9.62
C THR A 29 2.29 -28.35 -11.06
N ASN A 30 1.47 -27.36 -11.42
CA ASN A 30 0.87 -27.23 -12.74
C ASN A 30 0.76 -25.77 -13.20
N ILE A 31 1.05 -25.51 -14.47
CA ILE A 31 0.86 -24.21 -15.13
C ILE A 31 -0.59 -23.72 -15.05
N TYR A 32 -1.58 -24.63 -15.08
CA TYR A 32 -2.99 -24.24 -14.95
C TYR A 32 -3.29 -23.62 -13.58
N ILE A 33 -2.70 -24.15 -12.51
CA ILE A 33 -2.88 -23.63 -11.15
C ILE A 33 -2.19 -22.28 -11.00
N GLN A 34 -0.97 -22.16 -11.54
CA GLN A 34 -0.23 -20.89 -11.59
C GLN A 34 -1.03 -19.79 -12.31
N VAL A 35 -1.62 -20.09 -13.47
CA VAL A 35 -2.47 -19.14 -14.21
C VAL A 35 -3.75 -18.81 -13.44
N PHE A 36 -4.41 -19.80 -12.84
CA PHE A 36 -5.59 -19.59 -12.01
C PHE A 36 -5.29 -18.64 -10.83
N ASN A 37 -4.23 -18.91 -10.08
CA ASN A 37 -3.80 -18.07 -8.96
C ASN A 37 -3.40 -16.67 -9.41
N THR A 38 -2.74 -16.54 -10.56
CA THR A 38 -2.42 -15.22 -11.13
C THR A 38 -3.68 -14.44 -11.49
N ILE A 39 -4.71 -15.09 -12.05
CA ILE A 39 -5.97 -14.44 -12.40
C ILE A 39 -6.72 -13.96 -11.15
N PHE A 40 -6.94 -14.86 -10.18
CA PHE A 40 -7.76 -14.55 -9.01
C PHE A 40 -7.02 -13.73 -7.96
N GLY A 41 -5.71 -13.96 -7.79
CA GLY A 41 -4.88 -13.25 -6.82
C GLY A 41 -4.45 -11.86 -7.28
N TYR A 42 -4.41 -11.61 -8.61
CA TYR A 42 -3.87 -10.36 -9.16
C TYR A 42 -4.71 -9.75 -10.28
N ALA A 43 -4.91 -10.45 -11.39
CA ALA A 43 -5.47 -9.84 -12.60
C ALA A 43 -6.92 -9.34 -12.40
N LEU A 44 -7.75 -10.12 -11.74
CA LEU A 44 -9.16 -9.79 -11.50
C LEU A 44 -9.30 -8.60 -10.53
N PRO A 45 -8.65 -8.58 -9.35
CA PRO A 45 -8.61 -7.38 -8.50
C PRO A 45 -8.12 -6.14 -9.24
N MET A 46 -7.09 -6.27 -10.07
CA MET A 46 -6.53 -5.16 -10.83
C MET A 46 -7.51 -4.62 -11.87
N LEU A 47 -8.17 -5.50 -12.64
CA LEU A 47 -9.21 -5.12 -13.60
C LEU A 47 -10.39 -4.41 -12.93
N LEU A 48 -10.86 -4.91 -11.78
CA LEU A 48 -11.92 -4.27 -11.01
C LEU A 48 -11.52 -2.85 -10.59
N ASN A 49 -10.30 -2.66 -10.10
CA ASN A 49 -9.80 -1.33 -9.72
C ASN A 49 -9.77 -0.38 -10.93
N VAL A 50 -9.26 -0.83 -12.09
CA VAL A 50 -9.24 -0.03 -13.32
C VAL A 50 -10.65 0.36 -13.76
N LEU A 51 -11.61 -0.57 -13.72
CA LEU A 51 -13.02 -0.29 -14.06
C LEU A 51 -13.64 0.74 -13.12
N VAL A 52 -13.38 0.64 -11.81
CA VAL A 52 -13.86 1.61 -10.80
C VAL A 52 -13.27 3.00 -11.05
N ILE A 53 -11.97 3.08 -11.35
CA ILE A 53 -11.31 4.35 -11.69
C ILE A 53 -11.92 4.92 -12.97
N PHE A 54 -12.09 4.12 -14.01
CA PHE A 54 -12.70 4.54 -15.26
C PHE A 54 -14.13 5.06 -15.05
N ALA A 55 -14.96 4.35 -14.30
CA ALA A 55 -16.32 4.78 -13.96
C ALA A 55 -16.30 6.10 -13.17
N SER A 56 -15.35 6.26 -12.25
CA SER A 56 -15.18 7.47 -11.44
C SER A 56 -14.77 8.68 -12.28
N VAL A 57 -13.80 8.51 -13.18
CA VAL A 57 -13.37 9.57 -14.12
C VAL A 57 -14.48 9.91 -15.11
N ARG A 58 -15.16 8.91 -15.68
CA ARG A 58 -16.28 9.10 -16.60
C ARG A 58 -17.41 9.88 -15.93
N ARG A 59 -17.73 9.59 -14.67
CA ARG A 59 -18.73 10.33 -13.89
C ARG A 59 -18.35 11.80 -13.73
N VAL A 60 -17.11 12.09 -13.34
CA VAL A 60 -16.60 13.46 -13.21
C VAL A 60 -16.63 14.21 -14.55
N HIS A 61 -16.25 13.55 -15.65
CA HIS A 61 -16.26 14.15 -16.98
C HIS A 61 -17.70 14.48 -17.42
N LEU A 62 -18.64 13.55 -17.26
CA LEU A 62 -20.04 13.76 -17.62
C LEU A 62 -20.66 14.91 -16.82
N THR A 63 -20.41 15.00 -15.51
CA THR A 63 -20.93 16.12 -14.70
C THR A 63 -20.26 17.44 -15.05
N SER A 64 -18.96 17.46 -15.37
CA SER A 64 -18.27 18.67 -15.80
C SER A 64 -18.72 19.20 -17.17
N THR A 65 -19.18 18.32 -18.07
CA THR A 65 -19.63 18.72 -19.42
C THR A 65 -21.06 19.27 -19.43
N LEU A 66 -21.88 18.87 -18.44
CA LEU A 66 -23.26 19.34 -18.28
C LEU A 66 -23.36 20.67 -17.50
N GLN A 67 -22.33 21.02 -16.74
CA GLN A 67 -22.29 22.21 -15.88
C GLN A 67 -21.68 23.52 -16.41
N PRO A 68 -21.18 23.67 -17.65
CA PRO A 68 -20.72 25.00 -18.10
C PRO A 68 -21.85 26.05 -18.11
N ALA A 69 -23.12 25.63 -18.02
CA ALA A 69 -24.29 26.50 -17.89
C ALA A 69 -24.63 26.93 -16.43
N GLN A 70 -23.97 26.37 -15.41
CA GLN A 70 -24.25 26.65 -14.00
C GLN A 70 -23.00 27.24 -13.32
N HIS A 71 -22.96 28.57 -13.19
CA HIS A 71 -21.85 29.35 -12.61
C HIS A 71 -21.52 29.03 -11.13
N TYR A 72 -22.17 28.06 -10.51
CA TYR A 72 -21.98 27.69 -9.11
C TYR A 72 -21.63 26.21 -8.99
N VAL A 73 -20.33 25.88 -9.14
CA VAL A 73 -19.84 24.53 -8.84
C VAL A 73 -19.95 24.31 -7.34
N SER A 74 -20.81 23.38 -6.93
CA SER A 74 -21.02 23.07 -5.52
C SER A 74 -19.72 22.56 -4.88
N ALA A 75 -19.46 22.93 -3.61
CA ALA A 75 -18.27 22.48 -2.87
C ALA A 75 -18.14 20.94 -2.81
N ARG A 76 -19.28 20.23 -2.89
CA ARG A 76 -19.36 18.77 -2.94
C ARG A 76 -18.72 18.17 -4.19
N GLU A 77 -18.83 18.85 -5.32
CA GLU A 77 -18.34 18.37 -6.60
C GLU A 77 -16.85 18.62 -6.80
N LYS A 78 -16.39 19.79 -6.35
CA LYS A 78 -14.95 20.08 -6.22
C LYS A 78 -14.26 19.04 -5.32
N TYR A 79 -14.92 18.66 -4.22
CA TYR A 79 -14.44 17.60 -3.33
C TYR A 79 -14.38 16.23 -4.03
N HIS A 80 -15.45 15.84 -4.74
CA HIS A 80 -15.49 14.56 -5.45
C HIS A 80 -14.42 14.47 -6.55
N ARG A 81 -14.14 15.58 -7.26
CA ARG A 81 -13.07 15.64 -8.27
C ARG A 81 -11.68 15.48 -7.65
N SER A 82 -11.43 16.14 -6.51
CA SER A 82 -10.18 15.98 -5.77
C SER A 82 -9.96 14.54 -5.31
N LEU A 83 -11.01 13.89 -4.80
CA LEU A 83 -10.96 12.51 -4.33
C LEU A 83 -10.64 11.54 -5.46
N VAL A 84 -11.24 11.72 -6.64
CA VAL A 84 -10.95 10.87 -7.82
C VAL A 84 -9.50 11.01 -8.27
N ILE A 85 -8.93 12.23 -8.23
CA ILE A 85 -7.52 12.45 -8.59
C ILE A 85 -6.59 11.79 -7.56
N GLN A 86 -6.87 11.95 -6.26
CA GLN A 86 -6.10 11.31 -5.19
C GLN A 86 -6.12 9.78 -5.33
N PHE A 87 -7.31 9.21 -5.59
CA PHE A 87 -7.48 7.78 -5.81
C PHE A 87 -6.71 7.30 -7.05
N LEU A 88 -6.76 8.05 -8.15
CA LEU A 88 -6.02 7.74 -9.38
C LEU A 88 -4.50 7.76 -9.15
N CYS A 89 -3.98 8.79 -8.48
CA CYS A 89 -2.55 8.88 -8.13
C CYS A 89 -2.12 7.70 -7.25
N PHE A 90 -2.91 7.37 -6.23
CA PHE A 90 -2.63 6.23 -5.36
C PHE A 90 -2.53 4.92 -6.16
N TYR A 91 -3.50 4.62 -7.02
CA TYR A 91 -3.51 3.38 -7.80
C TYR A 91 -2.45 3.33 -8.89
N LEU A 92 -2.01 4.47 -9.44
CA LEU A 92 -0.86 4.50 -10.35
C LEU A 92 0.44 4.14 -9.64
N ILE A 93 0.69 4.74 -8.47
CA ILE A 93 1.88 4.44 -7.64
C ILE A 93 1.82 2.99 -7.16
N TRP A 94 0.66 2.54 -6.71
CA TRP A 94 0.43 1.17 -6.29
C TRP A 94 0.66 0.17 -7.43
N GLY A 95 0.08 0.45 -8.61
CA GLY A 95 0.23 -0.38 -9.80
C GLY A 95 1.65 -0.44 -10.34
N THR A 96 2.47 0.61 -10.23
CA THR A 96 3.84 0.58 -10.78
C THR A 96 4.84 -0.10 -9.86
N LEU A 97 4.70 0.06 -8.56
CA LEU A 97 5.68 -0.43 -7.58
C LEU A 97 5.31 -1.83 -7.02
N TRP A 98 4.03 -2.20 -6.95
CA TRP A 98 3.59 -3.49 -6.39
C TRP A 98 3.32 -4.57 -7.45
N SER A 99 2.75 -4.20 -8.61
CA SER A 99 2.47 -5.13 -9.71
C SER A 99 3.69 -5.97 -10.13
N PRO A 100 4.90 -5.40 -10.30
CA PRO A 100 6.06 -6.19 -10.72
C PRO A 100 6.37 -7.31 -9.74
N TYR A 101 6.21 -7.07 -8.43
CA TYR A 101 6.43 -8.08 -7.40
C TYR A 101 5.45 -9.23 -7.50
N VAL A 102 4.16 -8.92 -7.63
CA VAL A 102 3.16 -9.98 -7.72
C VAL A 102 3.34 -10.79 -8.98
N ILE A 103 3.58 -10.16 -10.12
CA ILE A 103 3.84 -10.85 -11.38
C ILE A 103 5.10 -11.73 -11.28
N MET A 104 6.20 -11.20 -10.73
CA MET A 104 7.42 -11.97 -10.56
C MET A 104 7.27 -13.11 -9.55
N SER A 105 6.48 -12.94 -8.48
CA SER A 105 6.19 -14.02 -7.53
C SER A 105 5.43 -15.19 -8.17
N GLN A 106 4.69 -14.92 -9.25
CA GLN A 106 3.99 -15.97 -9.99
C GLN A 106 4.86 -16.62 -11.04
N ILE A 107 5.97 -16.01 -11.48
CA ILE A 107 6.83 -16.54 -12.53
C ILE A 107 8.13 -16.98 -11.87
N SER A 108 8.36 -18.30 -11.77
CA SER A 108 9.58 -18.88 -11.22
C SER A 108 10.82 -18.44 -12.02
N PHE A 109 11.43 -17.33 -11.61
CA PHE A 109 12.62 -16.76 -12.25
C PHE A 109 13.86 -17.14 -11.45
N SER A 110 14.84 -17.77 -12.12
CA SER A 110 16.11 -18.18 -11.49
C SER A 110 17.10 -17.02 -11.24
N LYS A 111 16.70 -15.75 -11.48
CA LYS A 111 17.58 -14.58 -11.30
C LYS A 111 17.32 -13.94 -9.96
N GLU A 112 17.99 -14.49 -8.94
CA GLU A 112 17.88 -14.11 -7.54
C GLU A 112 17.88 -12.58 -7.30
N TYR A 113 18.81 -11.85 -7.92
CA TYR A 113 18.94 -10.39 -7.74
C TYR A 113 17.71 -9.58 -8.21
N ALA A 114 17.03 -10.01 -9.28
CA ALA A 114 15.85 -9.31 -9.78
C ALA A 114 14.65 -9.52 -8.85
N MET A 115 14.53 -10.72 -8.27
CA MET A 115 13.49 -11.01 -7.29
C MET A 115 13.70 -10.24 -5.98
N TYR A 116 14.93 -10.17 -5.47
CA TYR A 116 15.25 -9.42 -4.25
C TYR A 116 14.99 -7.91 -4.39
N THR A 117 15.36 -7.32 -5.52
CA THR A 117 15.14 -5.88 -5.77
C THR A 117 13.66 -5.54 -5.83
N VAL A 118 12.86 -6.38 -6.50
CA VAL A 118 11.41 -6.19 -6.61
C VAL A 118 10.69 -6.48 -5.29
N LEU A 119 11.14 -7.46 -4.52
CA LEU A 119 10.64 -7.74 -3.17
C LEU A 119 10.94 -6.56 -2.22
N LEU A 120 12.16 -6.00 -2.27
CA LEU A 120 12.52 -4.81 -1.49
C LEU A 120 11.65 -3.60 -1.85
N LEU A 121 11.41 -3.36 -3.14
CA LEU A 121 10.53 -2.29 -3.62
C LEU A 121 9.10 -2.46 -3.07
N SER A 122 8.57 -3.68 -3.07
CA SER A 122 7.26 -3.98 -2.49
C SER A 122 7.22 -3.71 -0.99
N PHE A 123 8.26 -4.05 -0.24
CA PHE A 123 8.32 -3.77 1.21
C PHE A 123 8.38 -2.28 1.51
N ILE A 124 9.23 -1.56 0.79
CA ILE A 124 9.35 -0.11 0.88
C ILE A 124 7.97 0.51 0.61
N GLN A 125 7.29 0.09 -0.46
CA GLN A 125 5.98 0.61 -0.78
C GLN A 125 4.96 0.40 0.34
N ILE A 126 4.82 -0.83 0.87
CA ILE A 126 3.88 -1.11 1.96
C ILE A 126 4.17 -0.22 3.18
N ALA A 127 5.44 0.06 3.47
CA ALA A 127 5.83 0.95 4.56
C ALA A 127 5.47 2.42 4.28
N PHE A 128 5.56 2.87 3.02
CA PHE A 128 5.25 4.24 2.62
C PHE A 128 3.78 4.48 2.27
N ASP A 129 2.96 3.44 2.05
CA ASP A 129 1.54 3.57 1.70
C ASP A 129 0.76 4.51 2.66
N PRO A 130 0.90 4.41 4.00
CA PRO A 130 0.24 5.36 4.91
C PRO A 130 0.70 6.81 4.72
N ILE A 131 1.97 7.03 4.36
CA ILE A 131 2.54 8.36 4.12
C ILE A 131 2.03 8.91 2.79
N ILE A 132 1.96 8.07 1.75
CA ILE A 132 1.42 8.42 0.43
C ILE A 132 -0.07 8.79 0.56
N ILE A 133 -0.84 7.99 1.29
CA ILE A 133 -2.26 8.26 1.57
C ILE A 133 -2.40 9.57 2.36
N ALA A 134 -1.56 9.81 3.36
CA ALA A 134 -1.58 11.04 4.14
C ALA A 134 -1.17 12.28 3.33
N ALA A 135 -0.25 12.14 2.37
CA ALA A 135 0.13 13.23 1.48
C ALA A 135 -0.96 13.54 0.45
N LEU A 136 -1.69 12.51 0.00
CA LEU A 136 -2.78 12.66 -0.96
C LEU A 136 -4.05 13.21 -0.31
N ASP A 137 -4.44 12.73 0.87
CA ASP A 137 -5.67 13.15 1.56
C ASP A 137 -5.39 14.04 2.78
N VAL A 138 -5.77 15.32 2.65
CA VAL A 138 -5.69 16.35 3.70
C VAL A 138 -6.49 15.97 4.95
N ARG A 139 -7.60 15.23 4.81
CA ARG A 139 -8.41 14.78 5.95
C ARG A 139 -7.68 13.72 6.74
N PHE A 140 -7.11 12.75 6.04
CA PHE A 140 -6.28 11.73 6.65
C PHE A 140 -5.09 12.36 7.36
N TRP A 141 -4.40 13.31 6.72
CA TRP A 141 -3.31 14.06 7.36
C TRP A 141 -3.75 14.76 8.65
N HIS A 142 -4.94 15.36 8.68
CA HIS A 142 -5.43 16.08 9.86
C HIS A 142 -5.69 15.13 11.04
N GLU A 143 -6.32 13.99 10.80
CA GLU A 143 -6.53 12.96 11.83
C GLU A 143 -5.20 12.31 12.24
N TRP A 144 -4.31 12.06 11.27
CA TRP A 144 -2.98 11.52 11.52
C TRP A 144 -2.14 12.43 12.42
N LYS A 145 -2.23 13.75 12.22
CA LYS A 145 -1.56 14.75 13.05
C LYS A 145 -2.07 14.72 14.50
N LYS A 146 -3.36 14.50 14.73
CA LYS A 146 -3.92 14.38 16.09
C LYS A 146 -3.35 13.17 16.85
N ILE A 147 -2.99 12.10 16.13
CA ILE A 147 -2.36 10.91 16.72
C ILE A 147 -0.86 11.13 16.92
N TRP A 148 -0.18 11.73 15.94
CA TRP A 148 1.27 11.91 15.97
C TRP A 148 1.77 12.99 16.92
N VAL A 149 1.06 14.11 17.06
CA VAL A 149 1.48 15.22 17.93
C VAL A 149 1.60 14.78 19.40
N PRO A 150 0.64 14.03 19.98
CA PRO A 150 0.78 13.46 21.32
C PRO A 150 1.98 12.50 21.43
N ILE A 151 2.12 11.56 20.49
CA ILE A 151 3.21 10.57 20.49
C ILE A 151 4.58 11.26 20.43
N TYR A 152 4.73 12.22 19.52
CA TYR A 152 5.95 13.01 19.38
C TYR A 152 6.28 13.77 20.66
N ASN A 153 5.28 14.44 21.25
CA ASN A 153 5.46 15.15 22.51
C ASN A 153 5.82 14.18 23.65
N THR A 154 5.16 13.04 23.78
CA THR A 154 5.49 12.04 24.80
C THR A 154 6.90 11.47 24.65
N ILE A 155 7.39 11.25 23.42
CA ILE A 155 8.72 10.69 23.17
C ILE A 155 9.82 11.74 23.36
N PHE A 156 9.62 12.95 22.84
CA PHE A 156 10.66 13.99 22.81
C PHE A 156 10.63 14.92 24.03
N PHE A 157 9.46 15.32 24.56
CA PHE A 157 9.39 16.16 25.76
C PHE A 157 9.72 15.40 27.05
N ASN A 158 9.33 14.11 27.18
CA ASN A 158 9.71 13.34 28.38
C ASN A 158 11.21 13.05 28.45
N ARG A 159 11.90 12.96 27.30
CA ARG A 159 13.37 12.91 27.25
C ARG A 159 14.01 14.20 27.75
N ALA A 160 13.41 15.36 27.48
CA ALA A 160 13.91 16.66 27.94
C ALA A 160 13.71 16.84 29.46
N ASN A 161 12.56 16.46 29.99
CA ASN A 161 12.26 16.61 31.42
C ASN A 161 12.99 15.60 32.32
N ARG A 162 13.29 14.37 31.86
CA ARG A 162 14.11 13.42 32.63
C ARG A 162 15.56 13.87 32.84
N ARG A 163 16.08 14.82 32.06
CA ARG A 163 17.42 15.39 32.23
C ARG A 163 17.47 16.58 33.20
N ARG A 164 16.32 17.09 33.64
CA ARG A 164 16.25 18.11 34.71
C ARG A 164 15.89 17.41 36.02
N ILE A 165 16.90 16.79 36.64
CA ILE A 165 16.85 16.52 38.08
C ILE A 165 16.84 17.89 38.75
N GLN A 166 15.73 18.24 39.40
CA GLN A 166 15.67 19.44 40.23
C GLN A 166 16.69 19.29 41.37
N PRO A 167 17.50 20.31 41.68
CA PRO A 167 18.33 20.27 42.86
C PRO A 167 17.40 20.21 44.09
N LEU A 168 17.56 19.16 44.90
CA LEU A 168 17.00 19.09 46.24
C LEU A 168 17.65 20.24 47.04
N THR A 169 16.96 21.38 47.13
CA THR A 169 17.30 22.39 48.12
C THR A 169 16.97 21.80 49.48
N VAL A 170 17.98 21.20 50.11
CA VAL A 170 17.98 20.88 51.53
C VAL A 170 17.84 22.21 52.26
N ASN A 171 16.73 22.36 52.98
CA ASN A 171 16.47 23.52 53.82
C ASN A 171 17.40 23.42 55.06
N PRO A 172 18.35 24.36 55.27
CA PRO A 172 19.04 24.44 56.55
C PRO A 172 18.15 25.24 57.51
N ASN A 173 17.90 24.66 58.67
CA ASN A 173 17.20 25.28 59.81
C ASN A 173 17.79 26.64 60.20
#